data_AF-A0A3M2FQ15-F1
#
_entry.id   AF-A0A3M2FQ15-F1
#
_cell.length_a   1.000
_cell.length_b   1.000
_cell.length_c   1.000
_cell.angle_alpha   90.00
_cell.angle_beta   90.00
_cell.angle_gamma   90.00
#
_symmetry.space_group_name_H-M   'P 1'
#
loop_
_entity.id
_entity.type
_entity.pdbx_description
1 polymer ?
#
loop_
_entity_poly.entity_id
_entity_poly.type
_entity_poly.pdbx_seq_one_letter_code
_entity_poly.pdbx_strand_id
1 'polypeptide(L)'
;MYAEIDIQDYIDEIKDNIEKQDRIKADLVMSQIALMDAEVQRRMLRELSRINNDFTVGYIIHLFDIVGTLKIDESEILNTLQDMVLERPDNIKFLLNNPSLTQKFDVLDLIAELQYEAAVPYLIEKLNNENNPDKIVRLIRVLGQIGSPGTVTSLSEYLYSENRRLILTAIDTLKEIGCPGAISALKERIGTDYEIDSKIVDIFATIQDENSLLALNHILKTGDPQLRNYAKTKMIEIGSKVVPIVIENLKDEDSEFVIHSLNILGILGDASAVNAIRQLLFDNPANANICFAAYEALGMLPIVKGIFVLTNGLNDPVDLVRKSAARAIDRNNTATLRAGIRNLLRDEDENARHLVACFIDAEADSIFRHMIADEPFGPMAMAYLKKEAHPDLREHFSAILRQMGRNDLAAQISAQSVEENNALNIIVVDDSRMLLKVYKSNLHDIGFASRLFEFPETALEHILKEKPDLVITDLNMPKITGIELTRRIREKYDKASLPVLLITTQTDKDETQTAYDAGINDVIYKPFTKEQLKETILKLTSN
;
A
#
# COMPACT_ATOMS: atom_id res chain seq x y z
N MET A 1 -64.04 24.87 45.80
CA MET A 1 -63.56 26.27 45.78
C MET A 1 -62.05 26.17 46.00
N TYR A 2 -61.30 25.91 44.94
CA TYR A 2 -59.84 25.93 45.02
C TYR A 2 -59.44 27.40 45.17
N ALA A 3 -58.62 27.72 46.16
CA ALA A 3 -58.05 29.05 46.28
C ALA A 3 -57.37 29.40 44.96
N GLU A 4 -57.62 30.60 44.43
CA GLU A 4 -56.85 31.12 43.30
C GLU A 4 -55.37 31.07 43.69
N ILE A 5 -54.61 30.25 42.97
CA ILE A 5 -53.17 30.13 43.19
C ILE A 5 -52.56 31.45 42.71
N ASP A 6 -51.92 32.19 43.63
CA ASP A 6 -51.14 33.35 43.26
C ASP A 6 -49.94 32.89 42.42
N ILE A 7 -49.87 33.36 41.18
CA ILE A 7 -48.87 32.93 40.19
C ILE A 7 -47.46 33.35 40.62
N GLN A 8 -47.32 34.49 41.30
CA GLN A 8 -46.02 34.99 41.72
C GLN A 8 -45.53 34.18 42.93
N ASP A 9 -46.40 33.89 43.90
CA ASP A 9 -46.08 33.00 45.02
C ASP A 9 -45.74 31.58 44.53
N TYR A 10 -46.45 31.07 43.51
CA TYR A 10 -46.17 29.77 42.91
C TYR A 10 -44.75 29.70 42.28
N ILE A 11 -44.36 30.73 41.53
CA ILE A 11 -43.04 30.81 40.88
C ILE A 11 -41.94 31.06 41.91
N ASP A 12 -42.19 31.84 42.96
CA ASP A 12 -41.19 32.10 43.98
C ASP A 12 -40.98 30.88 44.90
N GLU A 13 -42.04 30.13 45.22
CA GLU A 13 -41.90 28.87 45.96
C GLU A 13 -41.11 27.82 45.17
N ILE A 14 -41.31 27.68 43.84
CA ILE A 14 -40.50 26.73 43.05
C ILE A 14 -39.02 27.14 43.01
N LYS A 15 -38.71 28.44 42.90
CA LYS A 15 -37.32 28.92 42.97
C LYS A 15 -36.67 28.58 44.31
N ASP A 16 -37.36 28.89 45.40
CA ASP A 16 -36.90 28.58 46.76
C ASP A 16 -36.65 27.07 46.93
N ASN A 17 -37.54 26.25 46.39
CA ASN A 17 -37.40 24.78 46.44
C ASN A 17 -36.25 24.27 45.58
N ILE A 18 -36.00 24.86 44.41
CA ILE A 18 -34.85 24.51 43.57
C ILE A 18 -33.54 24.88 44.28
N GLU A 19 -33.44 26.09 44.85
CA GLU A 19 -32.26 26.54 45.58
C GLU A 19 -31.95 25.67 46.81
N LYS A 20 -32.98 25.26 47.53
CA LYS A 20 -32.86 24.41 48.75
C LYS A 20 -32.88 22.91 48.47
N GLN A 21 -33.11 22.51 47.21
CA GLN A 21 -33.36 21.12 46.81
C GLN A 21 -34.45 20.41 47.65
N ASP A 22 -35.50 21.13 48.04
CA ASP A 22 -36.62 20.60 48.84
C ASP A 22 -37.60 19.82 47.96
N ARG A 23 -37.42 18.49 47.90
CA ARG A 23 -38.23 17.60 47.06
C ARG A 23 -39.71 17.60 47.46
N ILE A 24 -40.01 17.59 48.75
CA ILE A 24 -41.39 17.43 49.24
C ILE A 24 -42.24 18.62 48.80
N LYS A 25 -41.70 19.84 48.97
CA LYS A 25 -42.38 21.05 48.55
C LYS A 25 -42.41 21.20 47.03
N ALA A 26 -41.31 20.88 46.35
CA ALA A 26 -41.28 20.92 44.89
C ALA A 26 -42.31 19.97 44.27
N ASP A 27 -42.45 18.74 44.76
CA ASP A 27 -43.47 17.79 44.30
C ASP A 27 -44.90 18.35 44.47
N LEU A 28 -45.18 19.02 45.61
CA LEU A 28 -46.48 19.65 45.85
C LEU A 28 -46.76 20.76 44.84
N VAL A 29 -45.78 21.63 44.60
CA VAL A 29 -45.89 22.72 43.61
C VAL A 29 -46.09 22.12 42.21
N MET A 30 -45.24 21.18 41.81
CA MET A 30 -45.27 20.53 40.51
C MET A 30 -46.58 19.75 40.25
N SER A 31 -47.24 19.22 41.28
CA SER A 31 -48.54 18.53 41.13
C SER A 31 -49.65 19.40 40.54
N GLN A 32 -49.54 20.74 40.66
CA GLN A 32 -50.55 21.68 40.17
C GLN A 32 -50.24 22.24 38.78
N ILE A 33 -49.10 21.86 38.19
CA ILE A 33 -48.59 22.53 36.99
C ILE A 33 -49.53 22.41 35.77
N ALA A 34 -50.21 21.27 35.62
CA ALA A 34 -51.15 21.04 34.51
C ALA A 34 -52.36 21.99 34.55
N LEU A 35 -52.70 22.54 35.72
CA LEU A 35 -53.80 23.50 35.89
C LEU A 35 -53.40 24.91 35.44
N MET A 36 -52.09 25.23 35.46
CA MET A 36 -51.54 26.54 35.11
C MET A 36 -51.71 26.86 33.61
N ASP A 37 -51.66 28.13 33.24
CA ASP A 37 -51.62 28.53 31.83
C ASP A 37 -50.23 28.29 31.19
N ALA A 38 -50.15 28.43 29.87
CA ALA A 38 -48.91 28.19 29.13
C ALA A 38 -47.79 29.17 29.49
N GLU A 39 -48.09 30.41 29.86
CA GLU A 39 -47.08 31.41 30.22
C GLU A 39 -46.39 31.05 31.53
N VAL A 40 -47.17 30.62 32.53
CA VAL A 40 -46.65 30.14 33.82
C VAL A 40 -45.86 28.85 33.64
N GLN A 41 -46.33 27.91 32.82
CA GLN A 41 -45.60 26.67 32.51
C GLN A 41 -44.24 26.96 31.85
N ARG A 42 -44.17 27.88 30.87
CA ARG A 42 -42.89 28.32 30.27
C ARG A 42 -41.98 29.03 31.25
N ARG A 43 -42.54 29.86 32.15
CA ARG A 43 -41.77 30.52 33.21
C ARG A 43 -41.16 29.49 34.15
N MET A 44 -41.92 28.47 34.53
CA MET A 44 -41.42 27.36 35.35
C MET A 44 -40.29 26.58 34.64
N LEU A 45 -40.43 26.26 33.35
CA LEU A 45 -39.34 25.63 32.57
C LEU A 45 -38.03 26.44 32.64
N ARG A 46 -38.12 27.77 32.48
CA ARG A 46 -36.96 28.66 32.59
C ARG A 46 -36.33 28.69 33.98
N GLU A 47 -37.12 28.57 35.04
CA GLU A 47 -36.57 28.51 36.40
C GLU A 47 -35.90 27.15 36.68
N LEU A 48 -36.48 26.04 36.19
CA LEU A 48 -35.85 24.72 36.28
C LEU A 48 -34.52 24.67 35.52
N SER A 49 -34.45 25.25 34.32
CA SER A 49 -33.21 25.25 33.53
C SER A 49 -32.11 26.13 34.13
N ARG A 50 -32.46 27.07 35.02
CA ARG A 50 -31.52 28.03 35.60
C ARG A 50 -30.50 27.40 36.55
N ILE A 51 -30.91 26.39 37.30
CA ILE A 51 -30.04 25.68 38.25
C ILE A 51 -29.88 24.27 37.70
N ASN A 52 -28.95 24.10 36.76
CA ASN A 52 -28.73 22.87 36.02
C ASN A 52 -28.08 21.77 36.90
N ASN A 53 -28.90 21.00 37.61
CA ASN A 53 -28.48 19.95 38.51
C ASN A 53 -29.42 18.73 38.45
N ASP A 54 -29.00 17.63 39.07
CA ASP A 54 -29.73 16.36 39.11
C ASP A 54 -31.18 16.52 39.60
N PHE A 55 -31.44 17.50 40.47
CA PHE A 55 -32.77 17.82 40.99
C PHE A 55 -33.67 18.42 39.91
N THR A 56 -33.21 19.47 39.20
CA THR A 56 -34.00 20.13 38.16
C THR A 56 -34.16 19.30 36.91
N VAL A 57 -33.12 18.56 36.51
CA VAL A 57 -33.18 17.61 35.39
C VAL A 57 -34.24 16.55 35.65
N GLY A 58 -34.33 16.04 36.88
CA GLY A 58 -35.39 15.10 37.28
C GLY A 58 -36.81 15.66 37.06
N TYR A 59 -37.04 16.95 37.35
CA TYR A 59 -38.33 17.59 37.10
C TYR A 59 -38.59 17.86 35.63
N ILE A 60 -37.59 18.22 34.83
CA ILE A 60 -37.74 18.35 33.38
C ILE A 60 -38.14 17.00 32.76
N ILE A 61 -37.54 15.90 33.21
CA ILE A 61 -37.92 14.54 32.82
C ILE A 61 -39.37 14.24 33.23
N HIS A 62 -39.78 14.62 34.43
CA HIS A 62 -41.15 14.45 34.88
C HIS A 62 -42.17 15.20 34.00
N LEU A 63 -41.84 16.43 33.55
CA LEU A 63 -42.70 17.20 32.65
C LEU A 63 -42.92 16.50 31.31
N PHE A 64 -41.90 15.80 30.82
CA PHE A 64 -42.01 14.96 29.64
C PHE A 64 -43.02 13.83 29.80
N ASP A 65 -43.04 13.17 30.96
CA ASP A 65 -43.96 12.08 31.23
C ASP A 65 -45.43 12.55 31.28
N ILE A 66 -45.67 13.80 31.69
CA ILE A 66 -47.02 14.40 31.76
C ILE A 66 -47.35 15.34 30.60
N VAL A 67 -46.53 15.40 29.54
CA VAL A 67 -46.62 16.41 28.47
C VAL A 67 -48.02 16.50 27.84
N GLY A 68 -48.72 15.37 27.69
CA GLY A 68 -50.09 15.34 27.12
C GLY A 68 -51.15 16.06 27.97
N THR A 69 -50.81 16.43 29.20
CA THR A 69 -51.67 17.22 30.12
C THR A 69 -51.27 18.69 30.19
N LEU A 70 -50.11 19.05 29.63
CA LEU A 70 -49.58 20.41 29.66
C LEU A 70 -50.15 21.25 28.50
N LYS A 71 -50.04 22.57 28.62
CA LYS A 71 -50.45 23.55 27.59
C LYS A 71 -49.28 24.05 26.75
N ILE A 72 -48.08 23.55 27.03
CA ILE A 72 -46.83 23.81 26.29
C ILE A 72 -46.49 22.62 25.40
N ASP A 73 -45.78 22.86 24.31
CA ASP A 73 -45.44 21.82 23.36
C ASP A 73 -44.28 20.95 23.86
N GLU A 74 -44.28 19.67 23.45
CA GLU A 74 -43.21 18.71 23.75
C GLU A 74 -41.83 19.22 23.32
N SER A 75 -41.77 19.96 22.20
CA SER A 75 -40.53 20.58 21.71
C SER A 75 -39.97 21.65 22.65
N GLU A 76 -40.81 22.35 23.41
CA GLU A 76 -40.31 23.35 24.37
C GLU A 76 -39.56 22.68 25.54
N ILE A 77 -40.09 21.55 26.02
CA ILE A 77 -39.45 20.75 27.07
C ILE A 77 -38.19 20.09 26.52
N LEU A 78 -38.24 19.60 25.28
CA LEU A 78 -37.10 18.97 24.60
C LEU A 78 -35.93 19.93 24.43
N ASN A 79 -36.18 21.13 23.92
CA ASN A 79 -35.14 22.13 23.75
C ASN A 79 -34.52 22.52 25.09
N THR A 80 -35.35 22.68 26.13
CA THR A 80 -34.86 22.98 27.49
C THR A 80 -33.94 21.87 28.01
N LEU A 81 -34.34 20.61 27.81
CA LEU A 81 -33.53 19.46 28.22
C LEU A 81 -32.23 19.36 27.40
N GLN A 82 -32.28 19.65 26.10
CA GLN A 82 -31.09 19.71 25.24
C GLN A 82 -30.12 20.78 25.74
N ASP A 83 -30.60 22.00 25.98
CA ASP A 83 -29.78 23.10 26.51
C ASP A 83 -29.11 22.71 27.83
N MET A 84 -29.87 22.09 28.75
CA MET A 84 -29.33 21.62 30.03
C MET A 84 -28.29 20.51 29.85
N VAL A 85 -28.41 19.64 28.85
CA VAL A 85 -27.40 18.60 28.58
C VAL A 85 -26.16 19.18 27.89
N LEU A 86 -26.33 20.15 26.99
CA LEU A 86 -25.22 20.88 26.36
C LEU A 86 -24.39 21.63 27.41
N GLU A 87 -25.04 22.23 28.41
CA GLU A 87 -24.38 22.88 29.53
C GLU A 87 -23.71 21.89 30.50
N ARG A 88 -24.33 20.71 30.74
CA ARG A 88 -23.82 19.68 31.64
C ARG A 88 -24.04 18.27 31.07
N PRO A 89 -23.04 17.72 30.35
CA PRO A 89 -23.14 16.40 29.71
C PRO A 89 -23.46 15.23 30.66
N ASP A 90 -23.13 15.35 31.95
CA ASP A 90 -23.46 14.33 32.96
C ASP A 90 -24.97 14.04 33.09
N ASN A 91 -25.81 14.97 32.64
CA ASN A 91 -27.25 14.78 32.60
C ASN A 91 -27.68 13.64 31.67
N ILE A 92 -26.84 13.25 30.70
CA ILE A 92 -27.06 12.10 29.82
C ILE A 92 -27.29 10.81 30.62
N LYS A 93 -26.63 10.66 31.78
CA LYS A 93 -26.82 9.49 32.64
C LYS A 93 -28.27 9.35 33.09
N PHE A 94 -28.97 10.46 33.34
CA PHE A 94 -30.39 10.43 33.67
C PHE A 94 -31.22 10.01 32.46
N LEU A 95 -30.89 10.50 31.26
CA LEU A 95 -31.60 10.15 30.04
C LEU A 95 -31.47 8.67 29.68
N LEU A 96 -30.27 8.11 29.79
CA LEU A 96 -30.00 6.69 29.51
C LEU A 96 -30.78 5.74 30.44
N ASN A 97 -31.13 6.20 31.64
CA ASN A 97 -31.92 5.43 32.61
C ASN A 97 -33.44 5.59 32.44
N ASN A 98 -33.92 6.40 31.48
CA ASN A 98 -35.35 6.67 31.27
C ASN A 98 -35.83 6.17 29.88
N PRO A 99 -36.50 4.99 29.82
CA PRO A 99 -36.91 4.37 28.55
C PRO A 99 -37.95 5.16 27.74
N SER A 100 -38.81 5.94 28.40
CA SER A 100 -39.84 6.77 27.72
C SER A 100 -39.19 7.88 26.89
N LEU A 101 -38.16 8.52 27.44
CA LEU A 101 -37.41 9.59 26.79
C LEU A 101 -36.56 9.09 25.63
N THR A 102 -35.86 7.97 25.81
CA THR A 102 -35.01 7.40 24.74
C THR A 102 -35.76 6.98 23.48
N GLN A 103 -37.10 6.84 23.54
CA GLN A 103 -37.94 6.59 22.35
C GLN A 103 -38.36 7.86 21.61
N LYS A 104 -38.38 9.00 22.30
CA LYS A 104 -38.88 10.30 21.80
C LYS A 104 -37.74 11.26 21.46
N PHE A 105 -36.61 11.09 22.14
CA PHE A 105 -35.41 11.88 22.00
C PHE A 105 -34.27 10.97 21.53
N ASP A 106 -33.58 11.34 20.44
CA ASP A 106 -32.43 10.57 19.96
C ASP A 106 -31.20 10.89 20.85
N VAL A 107 -31.18 10.25 22.02
CA VAL A 107 -30.10 10.36 23.00
C VAL A 107 -28.77 9.89 22.41
N LEU A 108 -28.80 8.98 21.42
CA LEU A 108 -27.58 8.47 20.79
C LEU A 108 -26.91 9.55 19.92
N ASP A 109 -27.69 10.33 19.15
CA ASP A 109 -27.14 11.45 18.38
C ASP A 109 -26.51 12.50 19.29
N LEU A 110 -27.17 12.83 20.41
CA LEU A 110 -26.62 13.78 21.38
C LEU A 110 -25.32 13.28 22.03
N ILE A 111 -25.28 12.00 22.40
CA ILE A 111 -24.06 11.39 22.96
C ILE A 111 -22.90 11.48 21.97
N ALA A 112 -23.17 11.19 20.69
CA ALA A 112 -22.18 11.27 19.63
C ALA A 112 -21.70 12.70 19.39
N GLU A 113 -22.62 13.67 19.29
CA GLU A 113 -22.32 15.09 19.07
C GLU A 113 -21.49 15.68 20.20
N LEU A 114 -21.80 15.32 21.45
CA LEU A 114 -21.06 15.75 22.64
C LEU A 114 -19.80 14.92 22.93
N GLN A 115 -19.55 13.84 22.18
CA GLN A 115 -18.47 12.89 22.42
C GLN A 115 -18.40 12.40 23.88
N TYR A 116 -19.56 12.10 24.48
CA TYR A 116 -19.66 11.85 25.93
C TYR A 116 -19.11 10.47 26.32
N GLU A 117 -17.82 10.40 26.66
CA GLU A 117 -17.11 9.15 26.96
C GLU A 117 -17.70 8.32 28.11
N ALA A 118 -18.29 8.95 29.13
CA ALA A 118 -18.85 8.21 30.26
C ALA A 118 -20.08 7.35 29.90
N ALA A 119 -20.68 7.54 28.72
CA ALA A 119 -21.72 6.65 28.19
C ALA A 119 -21.17 5.35 27.56
N VAL A 120 -19.85 5.27 27.28
CA VAL A 120 -19.24 4.13 26.57
C VAL A 120 -19.56 2.77 27.21
N PRO A 121 -19.42 2.57 28.55
CA PRO A 121 -19.73 1.28 29.16
C PRO A 121 -21.18 0.83 28.95
N TYR A 122 -22.12 1.77 29.04
CA TYR A 122 -23.54 1.50 28.80
C TYR A 122 -23.82 1.17 27.34
N LEU A 123 -23.20 1.89 26.40
CA LEU A 123 -23.34 1.63 24.97
C LEU A 123 -22.75 0.27 24.57
N ILE A 124 -21.63 -0.14 25.16
CA ILE A 124 -21.05 -1.47 24.97
C ILE A 124 -21.96 -2.55 25.54
N GLU A 125 -22.51 -2.39 26.75
CA GLU A 125 -23.48 -3.32 27.32
C GLU A 125 -24.71 -3.46 26.40
N LYS A 126 -25.23 -2.35 25.88
CA LYS A 126 -26.35 -2.35 24.94
C LYS A 126 -25.99 -3.03 23.62
N LEU A 127 -24.78 -2.79 23.10
CA LEU A 127 -24.27 -3.42 21.89
C LEU A 127 -24.18 -4.94 22.04
N ASN A 128 -23.67 -5.43 23.17
CA ASN A 128 -23.51 -6.87 23.45
C ASN A 128 -24.84 -7.62 23.59
N ASN A 129 -25.92 -6.92 23.92
CA ASN A 129 -27.25 -7.50 24.09
C ASN A 129 -28.19 -7.27 22.89
N GLU A 130 -27.70 -6.65 21.80
CA GLU A 130 -28.51 -6.35 20.61
C GLU A 130 -28.28 -7.38 19.50
N ASN A 131 -29.37 -7.81 18.86
CA ASN A 131 -29.34 -8.81 17.79
C ASN A 131 -29.74 -8.23 16.42
N ASN A 132 -30.34 -7.03 16.40
CA ASN A 132 -30.76 -6.39 15.16
C ASN A 132 -29.56 -5.70 14.47
N PRO A 133 -29.19 -6.09 13.23
CA PRO A 133 -28.02 -5.54 12.55
C PRO A 133 -28.06 -4.02 12.35
N ASP A 134 -29.21 -3.41 12.08
CA ASP A 134 -29.31 -1.96 11.88
C ASP A 134 -29.04 -1.19 13.18
N LYS A 135 -29.52 -1.72 14.31
CA LYS A 135 -29.26 -1.13 15.63
C LYS A 135 -27.81 -1.32 16.06
N ILE A 136 -27.21 -2.47 15.76
CA ILE A 136 -25.78 -2.71 15.97
C ILE A 136 -24.95 -1.70 15.17
N VAL A 137 -25.23 -1.52 13.87
CA VAL A 137 -24.56 -0.52 13.03
C VAL A 137 -24.66 0.89 13.64
N ARG A 138 -25.85 1.28 14.11
CA ARG A 138 -26.05 2.58 14.76
C ARG A 138 -25.21 2.73 16.03
N LEU A 139 -25.18 1.71 16.89
CA LEU A 139 -24.39 1.74 18.12
C LEU A 139 -22.88 1.79 17.85
N ILE A 140 -22.39 1.01 16.89
CA ILE A 140 -20.98 1.04 16.45
C ILE A 140 -20.59 2.45 15.98
N ARG A 141 -21.43 3.08 15.15
CA ARG A 141 -21.17 4.44 14.65
C ARG A 141 -21.14 5.48 15.77
N VAL A 142 -22.06 5.40 16.72
CA VAL A 142 -22.09 6.29 17.89
C VAL A 142 -20.82 6.13 18.72
N LEU A 143 -20.39 4.89 18.98
CA LEU A 143 -19.13 4.60 19.68
C LEU A 143 -17.91 5.16 18.93
N GLY A 144 -17.89 5.08 17.60
CA GLY A 144 -16.85 5.68 16.76
C GLY A 144 -16.79 7.20 16.85
N GLN A 145 -17.94 7.87 16.78
CA GLN A 145 -18.05 9.33 16.87
C GLN A 145 -17.60 9.88 18.23
N ILE A 146 -17.83 9.12 19.31
CA ILE A 146 -17.25 9.42 20.64
C ILE A 146 -15.72 9.35 20.59
N GLY A 147 -15.14 8.41 19.83
CA GLY A 147 -13.69 8.31 19.60
C GLY A 147 -12.90 7.71 20.76
N SER A 148 -13.55 7.11 21.75
CA SER A 148 -12.86 6.59 22.95
C SER A 148 -12.03 5.33 22.64
N PRO A 149 -10.72 5.29 22.98
CA PRO A 149 -9.88 4.11 22.79
C PRO A 149 -10.37 2.85 23.51
N GLY A 150 -11.15 3.00 24.59
CA GLY A 150 -11.73 1.89 25.34
C GLY A 150 -12.74 1.05 24.55
N THR A 151 -13.19 1.53 23.39
CA THR A 151 -14.16 0.84 22.52
C THR A 151 -13.51 -0.17 21.58
N VAL A 152 -12.20 -0.06 21.33
CA VAL A 152 -11.50 -0.79 20.25
C VAL A 152 -11.70 -2.30 20.36
N THR A 153 -11.57 -2.88 21.56
CA THR A 153 -11.71 -4.32 21.76
C THR A 153 -13.11 -4.82 21.39
N SER A 154 -14.16 -4.11 21.81
CA SER A 154 -15.54 -4.50 21.48
C SER A 154 -15.86 -4.29 20.01
N LEU A 155 -15.29 -3.27 19.38
CA LEU A 155 -15.49 -2.98 17.96
C LEU A 155 -14.72 -3.95 17.06
N SER A 156 -13.55 -4.42 17.47
CA SER A 156 -12.72 -5.33 16.68
C SER A 156 -13.34 -6.71 16.49
N GLU A 157 -14.20 -7.16 17.42
CA GLU A 157 -14.98 -8.40 17.28
C GLU A 157 -15.83 -8.40 15.99
N TYR A 158 -16.37 -7.24 15.61
CA TYR A 158 -17.20 -7.10 14.41
C TYR A 158 -16.42 -7.17 13.10
N LEU A 159 -15.09 -7.06 13.12
CA LEU A 159 -14.26 -7.30 11.94
C LEU A 159 -14.40 -8.73 11.43
N TYR A 160 -14.74 -9.67 12.31
CA TYR A 160 -14.89 -11.10 12.01
C TYR A 160 -16.35 -11.56 11.92
N SER A 161 -17.29 -10.61 11.80
CA SER A 161 -18.71 -10.92 11.63
C SER A 161 -19.00 -11.63 10.31
N GLU A 162 -20.02 -12.50 10.27
CA GLU A 162 -20.55 -13.03 9.00
C GLU A 162 -21.28 -11.97 8.16
N ASN A 163 -21.69 -10.86 8.79
CA ASN A 163 -22.40 -9.78 8.11
C ASN A 163 -21.44 -8.75 7.55
N ARG A 164 -21.30 -8.71 6.21
CA ARG A 164 -20.43 -7.76 5.50
C ARG A 164 -20.65 -6.29 5.88
N ARG A 165 -21.89 -5.87 6.15
CA ARG A 165 -22.17 -4.49 6.56
C ARG A 165 -21.59 -4.17 7.94
N LEU A 166 -21.59 -5.13 8.86
CA LEU A 166 -20.98 -4.97 10.18
C LEU A 166 -19.46 -4.88 10.08
N ILE A 167 -18.84 -5.74 9.26
CA ILE A 167 -17.39 -5.67 9.00
C ILE A 167 -17.01 -4.28 8.48
N LEU A 168 -17.67 -3.81 7.41
CA LEU A 168 -17.36 -2.51 6.81
C LEU A 168 -17.59 -1.35 7.79
N THR A 169 -18.67 -1.41 8.58
CA THR A 169 -18.94 -0.41 9.61
C THR A 169 -17.84 -0.40 10.66
N ALA A 170 -17.41 -1.57 11.15
CA ALA A 170 -16.33 -1.67 12.14
C ALA A 170 -15.00 -1.13 11.59
N ILE A 171 -14.68 -1.41 10.32
CA ILE A 171 -13.48 -0.87 9.65
C ILE A 171 -13.51 0.67 9.61
N ASP A 172 -14.62 1.25 9.13
CA ASP A 172 -14.78 2.71 9.04
C ASP A 172 -14.71 3.36 10.43
N THR A 173 -15.33 2.74 11.44
CA THR A 173 -15.33 3.22 12.83
C THR A 173 -13.94 3.14 13.47
N LEU A 174 -13.19 2.05 13.27
CA LEU A 174 -11.82 1.93 13.77
C LEU A 174 -10.87 2.92 13.09
N LYS A 175 -11.08 3.21 11.80
CA LYS A 175 -10.37 4.28 11.09
C LYS A 175 -10.63 5.64 11.75
N GLU A 176 -11.88 5.95 12.07
CA GLU A 176 -12.26 7.23 12.73
C GLU A 176 -11.61 7.37 14.11
N ILE A 177 -11.54 6.28 14.89
CA ILE A 177 -10.87 6.27 16.20
C ILE A 177 -9.35 6.48 16.04
N GLY A 178 -8.73 5.83 15.05
CA GLY A 178 -7.36 6.09 14.63
C GLY A 178 -6.25 5.87 15.66
N CYS A 179 -6.56 5.31 16.83
CA CYS A 179 -5.56 5.06 17.87
C CYS A 179 -4.70 3.81 17.54
N PRO A 180 -3.51 3.64 18.17
CA PRO A 180 -2.63 2.51 17.87
C PRO A 180 -3.31 1.13 18.01
N GLY A 181 -4.21 0.98 18.98
CA GLY A 181 -5.01 -0.24 19.16
C GLY A 181 -5.95 -0.50 17.98
N ALA A 182 -6.58 0.55 17.43
CA ALA A 182 -7.45 0.44 16.27
C ALA A 182 -6.66 0.04 15.01
N ILE A 183 -5.48 0.63 14.81
CA ILE A 183 -4.57 0.26 13.72
C ILE A 183 -4.11 -1.20 13.85
N SER A 184 -3.77 -1.65 15.07
CA SER A 184 -3.41 -3.05 15.32
C SER A 184 -4.56 -4.01 15.00
N ALA A 185 -5.79 -3.69 15.42
CA ALA A 185 -6.96 -4.51 15.12
C ALA A 185 -7.23 -4.62 13.61
N LEU A 186 -7.12 -3.51 12.87
CA LEU A 186 -7.23 -3.51 11.41
C LEU A 186 -6.11 -4.32 10.76
N LYS A 187 -4.87 -4.21 11.27
CA LYS A 187 -3.72 -4.97 10.78
C LYS A 187 -3.93 -6.47 10.95
N GLU A 188 -4.40 -6.91 12.11
CA GLU A 188 -4.67 -8.31 12.41
C GLU A 188 -5.79 -8.90 11.55
N ARG A 189 -6.70 -8.05 11.06
CA ARG A 189 -7.78 -8.47 10.18
C ARG A 189 -7.30 -8.84 8.77
N ILE A 190 -6.15 -8.36 8.32
CA ILE A 190 -5.67 -8.58 6.95
C ILE A 190 -5.45 -10.07 6.66
N GLY A 191 -5.84 -10.51 5.46
CA GLY A 191 -5.45 -11.82 4.91
C GLY A 191 -6.60 -12.81 4.70
N THR A 192 -7.86 -12.36 4.76
CA THR A 192 -9.00 -13.26 4.48
C THR A 192 -9.76 -12.93 3.20
N ASP A 193 -9.75 -11.67 2.77
CA ASP A 193 -10.60 -11.16 1.69
C ASP A 193 -9.93 -9.92 1.09
N TYR A 194 -9.53 -10.04 -0.18
CA TYR A 194 -8.78 -8.99 -0.87
C TYR A 194 -9.52 -7.64 -0.91
N GLU A 195 -10.84 -7.62 -1.02
CA GLU A 195 -11.60 -6.36 -1.06
C GLU A 195 -11.56 -5.65 0.31
N ILE A 196 -11.68 -6.42 1.40
CA ILE A 196 -11.51 -5.90 2.76
C ILE A 196 -10.06 -5.45 2.99
N ASP A 197 -9.10 -6.27 2.60
CA ASP A 197 -7.68 -6.01 2.82
C ASP A 197 -7.22 -4.75 2.07
N SER A 198 -7.68 -4.55 0.83
CA SER A 198 -7.40 -3.34 0.05
C SER A 198 -7.95 -2.06 0.71
N LYS A 199 -9.16 -2.13 1.31
CA LYS A 199 -9.72 -1.00 2.08
C LYS A 199 -8.88 -0.67 3.31
N ILE A 200 -8.39 -1.70 4.01
CA ILE A 200 -7.52 -1.51 5.18
C ILE A 200 -6.17 -0.89 4.77
N VAL A 201 -5.59 -1.36 3.65
CA VAL A 201 -4.39 -0.76 3.06
C VAL A 201 -4.61 0.72 2.73
N ASP A 202 -5.76 1.08 2.13
CA ASP A 202 -6.11 2.48 1.83
C ASP A 202 -6.23 3.33 3.10
N ILE A 203 -6.73 2.77 4.19
CA ILE A 203 -6.78 3.44 5.49
C ILE A 203 -5.38 3.78 5.98
N PHE A 204 -4.48 2.80 6.01
CA PHE A 204 -3.10 3.03 6.45
C PHE A 204 -2.38 4.05 5.56
N ALA A 205 -2.59 3.99 4.24
CA ALA A 205 -2.02 4.92 3.28
C ALA A 205 -2.58 6.35 3.41
N THR A 206 -3.80 6.48 3.92
CA THR A 206 -4.43 7.79 4.20
C THR A 206 -3.93 8.39 5.51
N ILE A 207 -3.82 7.59 6.58
CA ILE A 207 -3.44 8.06 7.93
C ILE A 207 -1.95 8.43 7.99
N GLN A 208 -1.07 7.56 7.47
CA GLN A 208 0.39 7.79 7.39
C GLN A 208 1.08 8.12 8.73
N ASP A 209 0.53 7.67 9.86
CA ASP A 209 1.21 7.70 11.16
C ASP A 209 2.20 6.51 11.28
N GLU A 210 3.05 6.52 12.30
CA GLU A 210 4.06 5.48 12.49
C GLU A 210 3.46 4.06 12.49
N ASN A 211 2.33 3.86 13.18
CA ASN A 211 1.67 2.56 13.24
C ASN A 211 1.13 2.11 11.88
N SER A 212 0.50 3.03 11.12
CA SER A 212 -0.03 2.74 9.79
C SER A 212 1.09 2.41 8.79
N LEU A 213 2.21 3.13 8.85
CA LEU A 213 3.36 2.85 7.99
C LEU A 213 4.01 1.50 8.35
N LEU A 214 4.12 1.17 9.64
CA LEU A 214 4.58 -0.16 10.08
C LEU A 214 3.60 -1.27 9.69
N ALA A 215 2.30 -1.00 9.69
CA ALA A 215 1.29 -1.95 9.23
C ALA A 215 1.41 -2.20 7.71
N LEU A 216 1.55 -1.16 6.89
CA LEU A 216 1.85 -1.29 5.45
C LEU A 216 3.13 -2.09 5.22
N ASN A 217 4.18 -1.79 5.98
CA ASN A 217 5.46 -2.49 5.87
C ASN A 217 5.33 -3.99 6.20
N HIS A 218 4.50 -4.34 7.18
CA HIS A 218 4.24 -5.73 7.53
C HIS A 218 3.55 -6.50 6.39
N ILE A 219 2.68 -5.84 5.62
CA ILE A 219 1.98 -6.45 4.48
C ILE A 219 2.97 -6.92 3.41
N LEU A 220 4.14 -6.29 3.31
CA LEU A 220 5.19 -6.73 2.37
C LEU A 220 5.75 -8.12 2.71
N LYS A 221 5.52 -8.66 3.91
CA LYS A 221 5.87 -10.03 4.30
C LYS A 221 4.74 -11.04 4.10
N THR A 222 3.57 -10.60 3.67
CA THR A 222 2.43 -11.50 3.45
C THR A 222 2.64 -12.32 2.18
N GLY A 223 2.21 -13.58 2.20
CA GLY A 223 2.26 -14.49 1.05
C GLY A 223 1.24 -14.19 -0.06
N ASP A 224 0.47 -13.10 0.04
CA ASP A 224 -0.46 -12.66 -1.02
C ASP A 224 0.25 -11.65 -1.96
N PRO A 225 0.67 -12.06 -3.17
CA PRO A 225 1.34 -11.16 -4.11
C PRO A 225 0.49 -9.98 -4.55
N GLN A 226 -0.83 -10.15 -4.67
CA GLN A 226 -1.72 -9.09 -5.14
C GLN A 226 -1.80 -7.98 -4.09
N LEU A 227 -2.03 -8.35 -2.83
CA LEU A 227 -2.07 -7.42 -1.72
C LEU A 227 -0.70 -6.76 -1.47
N ARG A 228 0.38 -7.55 -1.55
CA ARG A 228 1.76 -7.06 -1.42
C ARG A 228 2.10 -6.00 -2.46
N ASN A 229 1.75 -6.22 -3.72
CA ASN A 229 1.98 -5.24 -4.79
C ASN A 229 1.09 -3.99 -4.64
N TYR A 230 -0.12 -4.14 -4.12
CA TYR A 230 -0.97 -3.01 -3.78
C TYR A 230 -0.35 -2.15 -2.66
N ALA A 231 0.14 -2.78 -1.58
CA ALA A 231 0.84 -2.09 -0.50
C ALA A 231 2.13 -1.39 -0.99
N LYS A 232 2.94 -2.03 -1.84
CA LYS A 232 4.12 -1.40 -2.48
C LYS A 232 3.72 -0.12 -3.22
N THR A 233 2.66 -0.18 -4.03
CA THR A 233 2.15 0.98 -4.79
C THR A 233 1.78 2.12 -3.84
N LYS A 234 1.07 1.82 -2.75
CA LYS A 234 0.70 2.83 -1.74
C LYS A 234 1.92 3.39 -1.01
N MET A 235 2.90 2.58 -0.66
CA MET A 235 4.14 3.06 -0.04
C MET A 235 4.92 3.99 -0.97
N ILE A 236 4.96 3.71 -2.28
CA ILE A 236 5.56 4.59 -3.28
C ILE A 236 4.78 5.91 -3.39
N GLU A 237 3.44 5.87 -3.41
CA GLU A 237 2.59 7.07 -3.43
C GLU A 237 2.80 7.96 -2.19
N ILE A 238 3.06 7.37 -1.02
CA ILE A 238 3.34 8.09 0.24
C ILE A 238 4.68 8.85 0.17
N GLY A 239 5.68 8.31 -0.53
CA GLY A 239 6.96 8.99 -0.74
C GLY A 239 7.93 8.87 0.43
N SER A 240 8.64 9.96 0.75
CA SER A 240 9.79 9.95 1.67
C SER A 240 9.50 9.47 3.11
N LYS A 241 8.24 9.54 3.57
CA LYS A 241 7.87 9.09 4.93
C LYS A 241 8.11 7.61 5.17
N VAL A 242 8.02 6.75 4.15
CA VAL A 242 8.27 5.32 4.31
C VAL A 242 9.76 4.96 4.29
N VAL A 243 10.63 5.85 3.79
CA VAL A 243 12.05 5.57 3.55
C VAL A 243 12.77 5.05 4.80
N PRO A 244 12.64 5.65 6.00
CA PRO A 244 13.32 5.13 7.19
C PRO A 244 12.92 3.71 7.55
N ILE A 245 11.62 3.38 7.42
CA ILE A 245 11.09 2.05 7.72
C ILE A 245 11.61 1.03 6.69
N VAL A 246 11.58 1.39 5.40
CA VAL A 246 12.03 0.50 4.33
C VAL A 246 13.55 0.30 4.32
N ILE A 247 14.33 1.29 4.78
CA ILE A 247 15.78 1.13 5.01
C ILE A 247 16.05 0.08 6.08
N GLU A 248 15.29 0.06 7.18
CA GLU A 248 15.48 -0.92 8.25
C GLU A 248 15.22 -2.36 7.77
N ASN A 249 14.32 -2.55 6.79
CA ASN A 249 14.06 -3.85 6.18
C ASN A 249 15.28 -4.48 5.51
N LEU A 250 16.29 -3.70 5.11
CA LEU A 250 17.49 -4.23 4.47
C LEU A 250 18.35 -5.09 5.41
N LYS A 251 18.05 -5.08 6.71
CA LYS A 251 18.73 -5.93 7.72
C LYS A 251 18.01 -7.27 7.95
N ASP A 252 16.89 -7.50 7.28
CA ASP A 252 16.08 -8.68 7.48
C ASP A 252 16.73 -9.94 6.87
N GLU A 253 16.45 -11.10 7.45
CA GLU A 253 16.99 -12.39 6.98
C GLU A 253 16.24 -12.90 5.74
N ASP A 254 14.99 -12.46 5.55
CA ASP A 254 14.19 -12.83 4.39
C ASP A 254 14.63 -12.06 3.14
N SER A 255 15.27 -12.79 2.22
CA SER A 255 15.76 -12.24 0.95
C SER A 255 14.65 -11.65 0.09
N GLU A 256 13.43 -12.21 0.08
CA GLU A 256 12.34 -11.69 -0.74
C GLU A 256 11.84 -10.34 -0.21
N PHE A 257 11.67 -10.24 1.10
CA PHE A 257 11.31 -8.99 1.77
C PHE A 257 12.38 -7.90 1.56
N VAL A 258 13.66 -8.26 1.60
CA VAL A 258 14.77 -7.34 1.27
C VAL A 258 14.67 -6.88 -0.19
N ILE A 259 14.45 -7.77 -1.15
CA ILE A 259 14.32 -7.42 -2.58
C ILE A 259 13.13 -6.48 -2.81
N HIS A 260 11.99 -6.74 -2.18
CA HIS A 260 10.83 -5.85 -2.25
C HIS A 260 11.11 -4.46 -1.68
N SER A 261 11.88 -4.39 -0.59
CA SER A 261 12.31 -3.14 0.02
C SER A 261 13.26 -2.37 -0.90
N LEU A 262 14.21 -3.05 -1.56
CA LEU A 262 15.11 -2.45 -2.56
C LEU A 262 14.34 -1.85 -3.74
N ASN A 263 13.33 -2.55 -4.25
CA ASN A 263 12.50 -2.04 -5.34
C ASN A 263 11.76 -0.75 -4.94
N ILE A 264 11.18 -0.70 -3.73
CA ILE A 264 10.53 0.50 -3.20
C ILE A 264 11.56 1.65 -3.09
N LEU A 265 12.73 1.40 -2.48
CA LEU A 265 13.77 2.44 -2.30
C LEU A 265 14.29 2.97 -3.65
N GLY A 266 14.49 2.10 -4.63
CA GLY A 266 14.89 2.48 -5.98
C GLY A 266 13.88 3.43 -6.63
N ILE A 267 12.60 3.09 -6.60
CA ILE A 267 11.53 3.91 -7.19
C ILE A 267 11.38 5.24 -6.44
N LEU A 268 11.49 5.24 -5.11
CA LEU A 268 11.42 6.46 -4.30
C LEU A 268 12.58 7.43 -4.58
N GLY A 269 13.75 6.92 -4.95
CA GLY A 269 14.87 7.77 -5.37
C GLY A 269 15.53 8.57 -4.23
N ASP A 270 15.28 8.23 -2.96
CA ASP A 270 15.80 9.00 -1.81
C ASP A 270 17.26 8.65 -1.49
N ALA A 271 18.13 9.67 -1.53
CA ALA A 271 19.57 9.52 -1.32
C ALA A 271 19.97 8.93 0.05
N SER A 272 19.10 9.02 1.06
CA SER A 272 19.36 8.44 2.39
C SER A 272 19.50 6.91 2.36
N ALA A 273 18.90 6.24 1.37
CA ALA A 273 18.98 4.79 1.21
C ALA A 273 20.36 4.29 0.72
N VAL A 274 21.16 5.15 0.08
CA VAL A 274 22.39 4.76 -0.62
C VAL A 274 23.38 4.04 0.31
N ASN A 275 23.58 4.54 1.52
CA ASN A 275 24.54 3.93 2.45
C ASN A 275 24.07 2.56 2.96
N ALA A 276 22.77 2.41 3.21
CA ALA A 276 22.20 1.14 3.67
C ALA A 276 22.27 0.06 2.59
N ILE A 277 21.95 0.40 1.34
CA ILE A 277 22.06 -0.54 0.21
C ILE A 277 23.52 -0.94 -0.05
N ARG A 278 24.47 -0.01 0.12
CA ARG A 278 25.91 -0.33 0.02
C ARG A 278 26.37 -1.27 1.13
N GLN A 279 25.90 -1.06 2.35
CA GLN A 279 26.21 -1.95 3.48
C GLN A 279 25.65 -3.35 3.21
N LEU A 280 24.41 -3.45 2.71
CA LEU A 280 23.79 -4.72 2.31
C LEU A 280 24.63 -5.49 1.28
N LEU A 281 25.11 -4.82 0.23
CA LEU A 281 25.98 -5.42 -0.79
C LEU A 281 27.31 -5.95 -0.21
N PHE A 282 27.86 -5.25 0.79
CA PHE A 282 29.08 -5.68 1.47
C PHE A 282 28.83 -6.89 2.37
N ASP A 283 27.71 -6.92 3.08
CA ASP A 283 27.36 -7.98 4.02
C ASP A 283 26.88 -9.25 3.31
N ASN A 284 26.28 -9.14 2.12
CA ASN A 284 25.65 -10.26 1.39
C ASN A 284 26.18 -10.44 -0.05
N PRO A 285 27.50 -10.55 -0.28
CA PRO A 285 28.07 -10.57 -1.63
C PRO A 285 27.74 -11.84 -2.42
N ALA A 286 27.30 -12.93 -1.76
CA ALA A 286 27.02 -14.21 -2.42
C ALA A 286 25.57 -14.34 -2.94
N ASN A 287 24.64 -13.51 -2.46
CA ASN A 287 23.24 -13.60 -2.88
C ASN A 287 23.01 -12.75 -4.13
N ALA A 288 23.13 -13.38 -5.29
CA ALA A 288 23.04 -12.69 -6.57
C ALA A 288 21.66 -12.04 -6.84
N ASN A 289 20.58 -12.51 -6.22
CA ASN A 289 19.27 -11.87 -6.29
C ASN A 289 19.24 -10.52 -5.56
N ILE A 290 19.77 -10.50 -4.34
CA ILE A 290 19.91 -9.28 -3.55
C ILE A 290 20.85 -8.31 -4.26
N CYS A 291 22.00 -8.80 -4.74
CA CYS A 291 22.98 -7.97 -5.46
C CYS A 291 22.35 -7.33 -6.70
N PHE A 292 21.63 -8.12 -7.50
CA PHE A 292 20.92 -7.62 -8.67
C PHE A 292 19.92 -6.50 -8.31
N ALA A 293 19.02 -6.76 -7.36
CA ALA A 293 18.03 -5.76 -6.92
C ALA A 293 18.68 -4.51 -6.31
N ALA A 294 19.79 -4.67 -5.59
CA ALA A 294 20.52 -3.57 -4.96
C ALA A 294 21.18 -2.67 -6.00
N TYR A 295 21.78 -3.23 -7.06
CA TYR A 295 22.35 -2.44 -8.15
C TYR A 295 21.28 -1.74 -8.97
N GLU A 296 20.14 -2.40 -9.25
CA GLU A 296 19.00 -1.75 -9.91
C GLU A 296 18.50 -0.54 -9.10
N ALA A 297 18.35 -0.70 -7.77
CA ALA A 297 17.95 0.38 -6.87
C ALA A 297 18.98 1.52 -6.85
N LEU A 298 20.28 1.20 -6.71
CA LEU A 298 21.36 2.20 -6.75
C LEU A 298 21.42 2.95 -8.08
N GLY A 299 21.08 2.31 -9.20
CA GLY A 299 20.99 2.96 -10.49
C GLY A 299 19.87 4.01 -10.58
N MET A 300 18.84 3.92 -9.74
CA MET A 300 17.74 4.90 -9.68
C MET A 300 18.00 6.02 -8.65
N LEU A 301 19.02 5.86 -7.80
CA LEU A 301 19.35 6.80 -6.72
C LEU A 301 20.41 7.83 -7.17
N PRO A 302 20.34 9.07 -6.67
CA PRO A 302 21.36 10.08 -6.94
C PRO A 302 22.62 9.81 -6.09
N ILE A 303 23.64 9.17 -6.68
CA ILE A 303 24.88 8.81 -5.97
C ILE A 303 25.92 9.92 -6.11
N VAL A 304 26.10 10.72 -5.06
CA VAL A 304 27.06 11.86 -5.05
C VAL A 304 28.46 11.47 -4.59
N LYS A 305 28.59 10.47 -3.69
CA LYS A 305 29.87 10.04 -3.08
C LYS A 305 29.95 8.53 -2.95
N GLY A 306 31.15 7.96 -3.01
CA GLY A 306 31.37 6.52 -2.79
C GLY A 306 31.04 5.61 -3.98
N ILE A 307 30.95 6.20 -5.18
CA ILE A 307 30.66 5.56 -6.47
C ILE A 307 31.53 4.32 -6.77
N PHE A 308 32.76 4.26 -6.25
CA PHE A 308 33.66 3.14 -6.50
C PHE A 308 33.15 1.81 -5.95
N VAL A 309 32.22 1.79 -4.97
CA VAL A 309 31.63 0.52 -4.51
C VAL A 309 30.79 -0.16 -5.61
N LEU A 310 30.29 0.60 -6.59
CA LEU A 310 29.56 0.03 -7.73
C LEU A 310 30.47 -0.83 -8.62
N THR A 311 31.78 -0.58 -8.64
CA THR A 311 32.69 -1.31 -9.53
C THR A 311 32.93 -2.75 -9.07
N ASN A 312 32.66 -3.07 -7.79
CA ASN A 312 32.72 -4.44 -7.30
C ASN A 312 31.77 -5.37 -8.07
N GLY A 313 30.57 -4.89 -8.38
CA GLY A 313 29.56 -5.66 -9.10
C GLY A 313 29.95 -5.98 -10.53
N LEU A 314 30.89 -5.24 -11.13
CA LEU A 314 31.39 -5.54 -12.48
C LEU A 314 32.19 -6.84 -12.54
N ASN A 315 32.69 -7.33 -11.40
CA ASN A 315 33.42 -8.60 -11.29
C ASN A 315 32.55 -9.73 -10.71
N ASP A 316 31.23 -9.52 -10.55
CA ASP A 316 30.34 -10.54 -10.01
C ASP A 316 30.33 -11.78 -10.92
N PRO A 317 30.32 -13.02 -10.38
CA PRO A 317 30.26 -14.23 -11.22
C PRO A 317 28.97 -14.30 -12.07
N VAL A 318 27.88 -13.67 -11.63
CA VAL A 318 26.59 -13.70 -12.31
C VAL A 318 26.48 -12.54 -13.31
N ASP A 319 26.24 -12.90 -14.57
CA ASP A 319 26.15 -11.94 -15.68
C ASP A 319 25.10 -10.85 -15.47
N LEU A 320 23.93 -11.23 -14.95
CA LEU A 320 22.86 -10.29 -14.67
C LEU A 320 23.26 -9.23 -13.63
N VAL A 321 24.03 -9.64 -12.61
CA VAL A 321 24.52 -8.71 -11.57
C VAL A 321 25.53 -7.75 -12.18
N ARG A 322 26.49 -8.24 -12.98
CA ARG A 322 27.46 -7.38 -13.70
C ARG A 322 26.76 -6.32 -14.56
N LYS A 323 25.74 -6.73 -15.32
CA LYS A 323 24.96 -5.83 -16.17
C LYS A 323 24.21 -4.77 -15.37
N SER A 324 23.58 -5.15 -14.26
CA SER A 324 22.91 -4.19 -13.36
C SER A 324 23.90 -3.19 -12.73
N ALA A 325 25.08 -3.65 -12.31
CA ALA A 325 26.14 -2.78 -11.79
C ALA A 325 26.65 -1.81 -12.85
N ALA A 326 26.90 -2.27 -14.09
CA ALA A 326 27.31 -1.43 -15.20
C ALA A 326 26.27 -0.35 -15.54
N ARG A 327 24.97 -0.67 -15.47
CA ARG A 327 23.89 0.33 -15.64
C ARG A 327 23.79 1.31 -14.48
N ALA A 328 23.95 0.85 -13.25
CA ALA A 328 23.95 1.72 -12.08
C ALA A 328 25.07 2.76 -12.19
N ILE A 329 26.24 2.32 -12.67
CA ILE A 329 27.38 3.17 -13.00
C ILE A 329 27.04 4.15 -14.13
N ASP A 330 26.40 3.68 -15.21
CA ASP A 330 26.04 4.50 -16.36
C ASP A 330 25.07 5.64 -16.01
N ARG A 331 24.02 5.33 -15.23
CA ARG A 331 23.05 6.32 -14.76
C ARG A 331 23.66 7.35 -13.81
N ASN A 332 24.72 6.99 -13.10
CA ASN A 332 25.48 7.85 -12.21
C ASN A 332 26.81 8.34 -12.82
N ASN A 333 26.91 8.40 -14.15
CA ASN A 333 28.13 8.78 -14.86
C ASN A 333 28.61 10.20 -14.49
N THR A 334 29.74 10.28 -13.77
CA THR A 334 30.42 11.53 -13.41
C THR A 334 31.88 11.52 -13.86
N ALA A 335 32.52 12.68 -13.95
CA ALA A 335 33.94 12.77 -14.31
C ALA A 335 34.85 11.96 -13.37
N THR A 336 34.53 11.95 -12.07
CA THR A 336 35.22 11.15 -11.05
C THR A 336 35.05 9.64 -11.29
N LEU A 337 33.82 9.22 -11.63
CA LEU A 337 33.53 7.83 -11.98
C LEU A 337 34.37 7.39 -13.18
N ARG A 338 34.36 8.19 -14.25
CA ARG A 338 35.13 7.88 -15.48
C ARG A 338 36.63 7.80 -15.22
N ALA A 339 37.17 8.66 -14.36
CA ALA A 339 38.56 8.57 -13.93
C ALA A 339 38.84 7.26 -13.17
N GLY A 340 37.92 6.82 -12.31
CA GLY A 340 37.98 5.51 -11.65
C GLY A 340 37.95 4.34 -12.64
N ILE A 341 37.04 4.35 -13.62
CA ILE A 341 37.01 3.34 -14.69
C ILE A 341 38.35 3.31 -15.44
N ARG A 342 38.89 4.48 -15.85
CA ARG A 342 40.19 4.52 -16.54
C ARG A 342 41.31 3.86 -15.72
N ASN A 343 41.31 4.07 -14.40
CA ASN A 343 42.28 3.41 -13.53
C ASN A 343 42.10 1.88 -13.49
N LEU A 344 40.86 1.38 -13.51
CA LEU A 344 40.57 -0.06 -13.55
C LEU A 344 41.00 -0.72 -14.87
N LEU A 345 40.98 0.04 -15.97
CA LEU A 345 41.33 -0.48 -17.29
C LEU A 345 42.82 -0.34 -17.64
N ARG A 346 43.60 0.31 -16.77
CA ARG A 346 44.97 0.76 -17.05
C ARG A 346 45.93 -0.33 -17.50
N ASP A 347 45.78 -1.53 -16.95
CA ASP A 347 46.73 -2.62 -17.19
C ASP A 347 46.43 -3.40 -18.50
N GLU A 348 45.35 -3.04 -19.21
CA GLU A 348 44.95 -3.55 -20.53
C GLU A 348 44.87 -5.09 -20.67
N ASP A 349 44.65 -5.75 -19.54
CA ASP A 349 44.57 -7.19 -19.41
C ASP A 349 43.21 -7.75 -19.85
N GLU A 350 43.06 -9.07 -19.73
CA GLU A 350 41.80 -9.75 -20.06
C GLU A 350 40.64 -9.27 -19.19
N ASN A 351 40.92 -8.94 -17.93
CA ASN A 351 39.93 -8.39 -17.01
C ASN A 351 39.44 -7.01 -17.47
N ALA A 352 40.34 -6.11 -17.89
CA ALA A 352 39.98 -4.81 -18.45
C ALA A 352 39.07 -4.95 -19.68
N ARG A 353 39.37 -5.91 -20.58
CA ARG A 353 38.51 -6.20 -21.75
C ARG A 353 37.14 -6.71 -21.33
N HIS A 354 37.10 -7.60 -20.33
CA HIS A 354 35.85 -8.11 -19.77
C HIS A 354 34.98 -7.00 -19.16
N LEU A 355 35.59 -6.07 -18.41
CA LEU A 355 34.89 -4.91 -17.86
C LEU A 355 34.29 -4.02 -18.96
N VAL A 356 35.05 -3.77 -20.03
CA VAL A 356 34.52 -2.99 -21.18
C VAL A 356 33.38 -3.72 -21.86
N ALA A 357 33.50 -5.04 -22.09
CA ALA A 357 32.42 -5.86 -22.63
C ALA A 357 31.15 -5.75 -21.76
N CYS A 358 31.28 -5.82 -20.44
CA CYS A 358 30.16 -5.64 -19.51
C CYS A 358 29.43 -4.31 -19.69
N PHE A 359 30.16 -3.20 -19.89
CA PHE A 359 29.53 -1.90 -20.18
C PHE A 359 28.79 -1.88 -21.52
N ILE A 360 29.35 -2.52 -22.55
CA ILE A 360 28.71 -2.61 -23.86
C ILE A 360 27.45 -3.48 -23.80
N ASP A 361 27.53 -4.67 -23.20
CA ASP A 361 26.41 -5.61 -23.07
C ASP A 361 25.30 -5.08 -22.16
N ALA A 362 25.66 -4.23 -21.20
CA ALA A 362 24.72 -3.52 -20.36
C ALA A 362 24.07 -2.31 -21.06
N GLU A 363 24.51 -1.94 -22.27
CA GLU A 363 24.14 -0.71 -22.97
C GLU A 363 24.37 0.55 -22.13
N ALA A 364 25.59 0.67 -21.59
CA ALA A 364 26.03 1.85 -20.85
C ALA A 364 26.30 3.04 -21.80
N ASP A 365 25.24 3.62 -22.33
CA ASP A 365 25.26 4.68 -23.33
C ASP A 365 26.04 5.91 -22.87
N SER A 366 25.85 6.33 -21.62
CA SER A 366 26.49 7.52 -21.06
C SER A 366 28.00 7.31 -20.94
N ILE A 367 28.43 6.16 -20.42
CA ILE A 367 29.83 5.77 -20.34
C ILE A 367 30.43 5.70 -21.72
N PHE A 368 29.79 4.98 -22.66
CA PHE A 368 30.27 4.85 -24.02
C PHE A 368 30.46 6.22 -24.69
N ARG A 369 29.44 7.09 -24.67
CA ARG A 369 29.51 8.44 -25.27
C ARG A 369 30.67 9.27 -24.73
N HIS A 370 30.99 9.14 -23.45
CA HIS A 370 32.02 9.95 -22.81
C HIS A 370 33.42 9.33 -22.88
N MET A 371 33.53 8.01 -23.01
CA MET A 371 34.80 7.28 -22.91
C MET A 371 35.26 6.62 -24.21
N ILE A 372 34.44 6.60 -25.27
CA ILE A 372 34.82 6.00 -26.57
C ILE A 372 36.04 6.69 -27.23
N ALA A 373 36.35 7.94 -26.83
CA ALA A 373 37.54 8.67 -27.28
C ALA A 373 38.74 8.52 -26.32
N ASP A 374 38.55 7.90 -25.16
CA ASP A 374 39.57 7.74 -24.12
C ASP A 374 40.34 6.43 -24.32
N GLU A 375 41.65 6.46 -24.06
CA GLU A 375 42.46 5.26 -23.88
C GLU A 375 42.40 4.78 -22.41
N PRO A 376 42.29 3.47 -22.13
CA PRO A 376 42.23 2.36 -23.09
C PRO A 376 40.79 1.91 -23.48
N PHE A 377 39.76 2.61 -23.01
CA PHE A 377 38.35 2.20 -23.19
C PHE A 377 37.93 2.10 -24.67
N GLY A 378 38.24 3.12 -25.47
CA GLY A 378 37.80 3.24 -26.85
C GLY A 378 38.21 2.05 -27.75
N PRO A 379 39.51 1.72 -27.83
CA PRO A 379 39.97 0.58 -28.62
C PRO A 379 39.40 -0.75 -28.16
N MET A 380 39.28 -0.99 -26.84
CA MET A 380 38.68 -2.21 -26.31
C MET A 380 37.20 -2.33 -26.69
N ALA A 381 36.43 -1.24 -26.54
CA ALA A 381 35.02 -1.21 -26.88
C ALA A 381 34.80 -1.49 -28.38
N MET A 382 35.61 -0.86 -29.24
CA MET A 382 35.55 -1.10 -30.68
C MET A 382 36.02 -2.50 -31.07
N ALA A 383 36.99 -3.08 -30.38
CA ALA A 383 37.44 -4.45 -30.61
C ALA A 383 36.33 -5.46 -30.29
N TYR A 384 35.68 -5.30 -29.13
CA TYR A 384 34.55 -6.12 -28.69
C TYR A 384 33.35 -6.00 -29.66
N LEU A 385 32.93 -4.75 -29.98
CA LEU A 385 31.82 -4.49 -30.90
C LEU A 385 32.04 -5.10 -32.29
N LYS A 386 33.28 -5.22 -32.77
CA LYS A 386 33.55 -5.80 -34.10
C LYS A 386 33.48 -7.33 -34.10
N LYS A 387 33.98 -7.96 -33.03
CA LYS A 387 34.31 -9.39 -33.02
C LYS A 387 33.31 -10.25 -32.26
N GLU A 388 32.73 -9.69 -31.20
CA GLU A 388 32.06 -10.47 -30.16
C GLU A 388 30.62 -9.99 -29.91
N ALA A 389 30.34 -8.68 -30.07
CA ALA A 389 29.03 -8.13 -29.76
C ALA A 389 27.91 -8.59 -30.72
N HIS A 390 26.73 -8.77 -30.13
CA HIS A 390 25.49 -9.08 -30.83
C HIS A 390 25.14 -8.03 -31.92
N PRO A 391 24.56 -8.42 -33.09
CA PRO A 391 24.15 -7.51 -34.15
C PRO A 391 23.36 -6.27 -33.69
N ASP A 392 22.35 -6.44 -32.83
CA ASP A 392 21.59 -5.32 -32.27
C ASP A 392 22.41 -4.34 -31.45
N LEU A 393 23.36 -4.82 -30.62
CA LEU A 393 24.25 -3.95 -29.87
C LEU A 393 25.13 -3.16 -30.84
N ARG A 394 25.61 -3.80 -31.90
CA ARG A 394 26.36 -3.12 -32.96
C ARG A 394 25.54 -2.07 -33.67
N GLU A 395 24.27 -2.34 -33.97
CA GLU A 395 23.35 -1.37 -34.56
C GLU A 395 23.08 -0.19 -33.61
N HIS A 396 22.78 -0.49 -32.34
CA HIS A 396 22.58 0.50 -31.28
C HIS A 396 23.78 1.43 -31.12
N PHE A 397 24.98 0.88 -30.90
CA PHE A 397 26.20 1.68 -30.75
C PHE A 397 26.63 2.34 -32.07
N SER A 398 26.34 1.75 -33.23
CA SER A 398 26.52 2.42 -34.53
C SER A 398 25.64 3.68 -34.62
N ALA A 399 24.38 3.60 -34.19
CA ALA A 399 23.49 4.76 -34.15
C ALA A 399 24.03 5.84 -33.20
N ILE A 400 24.51 5.45 -32.01
CA ILE A 400 25.16 6.37 -31.06
C ILE A 400 26.37 7.05 -31.69
N LEU A 401 27.26 6.30 -32.34
CA LEU A 401 28.45 6.84 -33.00
C LEU A 401 28.09 7.82 -34.12
N ARG A 402 27.07 7.52 -34.94
CA ARG A 402 26.57 8.44 -35.98
C ARG A 402 26.02 9.73 -35.36
N GLN A 403 25.25 9.65 -34.27
CA GLN A 403 24.78 10.82 -33.53
C GLN A 403 25.93 11.68 -32.99
N MET A 404 27.05 11.06 -32.63
CA MET A 404 28.26 11.74 -32.19
C MET A 404 29.14 12.25 -33.35
N GLY A 405 28.72 12.09 -34.61
CA GLY A 405 29.50 12.48 -35.79
C GLY A 405 30.66 11.55 -36.14
N ARG A 406 30.76 10.38 -35.50
CA ARG A 406 31.83 9.38 -35.65
C ARG A 406 31.46 8.32 -36.68
N ASN A 407 31.16 8.77 -37.91
CA ASN A 407 30.69 7.91 -38.99
C ASN A 407 31.71 6.84 -39.42
N ASP A 408 33.00 7.17 -39.28
CA ASP A 408 34.14 6.28 -39.52
C ASP A 408 34.14 5.07 -38.56
N LEU A 409 33.87 5.29 -37.28
CA LEU A 409 33.75 4.23 -36.28
C LEU A 409 32.45 3.44 -36.46
N ALA A 410 31.34 4.14 -36.72
CA ALA A 410 30.03 3.50 -36.94
C ALA A 410 30.06 2.52 -38.13
N ALA A 411 30.71 2.89 -39.23
CA ALA A 411 30.85 2.04 -40.41
C ALA A 411 31.64 0.75 -40.12
N GLN A 412 32.53 0.75 -39.13
CA GLN A 412 33.34 -0.43 -38.79
C GLN A 412 32.57 -1.49 -38.00
N ILE A 413 31.43 -1.13 -37.39
CA ILE A 413 30.63 -2.06 -36.57
C ILE A 413 29.22 -2.30 -37.14
N SER A 414 28.76 -1.51 -38.12
CA SER A 414 27.46 -1.71 -38.78
C SER A 414 27.35 -3.15 -39.32
N ALA A 415 26.31 -3.89 -38.91
CA ALA A 415 26.18 -5.31 -39.23
C ALA A 415 25.97 -5.56 -40.74
N GLN A 416 26.63 -6.59 -41.28
CA GLN A 416 26.08 -7.39 -42.39
C GLN A 416 24.94 -8.24 -41.84
N SER A 417 23.82 -8.29 -42.56
CA SER A 417 22.63 -9.08 -42.25
C SER A 417 22.98 -10.54 -42.01
N VAL A 418 22.72 -11.04 -40.81
CA VAL A 418 22.79 -12.47 -40.51
C VAL A 418 21.50 -13.11 -41.04
N GLU A 419 21.63 -14.16 -41.84
CA GLU A 419 20.51 -14.91 -42.40
C GLU A 419 19.58 -15.43 -41.28
N GLU A 420 18.29 -15.13 -41.42
CA GLU A 420 17.22 -15.66 -40.60
C GLU A 420 17.11 -17.18 -40.83
N ASN A 421 17.81 -17.97 -40.01
CA ASN A 421 17.52 -19.40 -39.91
C ASN A 421 16.22 -19.60 -39.14
N ASN A 422 15.39 -20.53 -39.61
CA ASN A 422 14.10 -21.02 -39.08
C ASN A 422 14.13 -21.25 -37.54
N ALA A 423 14.08 -20.17 -36.77
CA ALA A 423 14.15 -20.19 -35.31
C ALA A 423 12.74 -20.13 -34.72
N LEU A 424 12.53 -20.85 -33.61
CA LEU A 424 11.30 -20.79 -32.82
C LEU A 424 10.91 -19.34 -32.54
N ASN A 425 9.64 -19.01 -32.72
CA ASN A 425 9.10 -17.69 -32.43
C ASN A 425 8.80 -17.58 -30.93
N ILE A 426 9.76 -17.03 -30.17
CA ILE A 426 9.64 -16.86 -28.72
C ILE A 426 9.15 -15.46 -28.40
N ILE A 427 8.07 -15.34 -27.62
CA ILE A 427 7.62 -14.05 -27.07
C ILE A 427 8.13 -13.91 -25.65
N VAL A 428 8.70 -12.75 -25.33
CA VAL A 428 9.18 -12.42 -23.98
C VAL A 428 8.47 -11.19 -23.46
N VAL A 429 7.93 -11.28 -22.24
CA VAL A 429 7.16 -10.22 -21.58
C VAL A 429 7.78 -9.93 -20.21
N ASP A 430 8.28 -8.71 -20.03
CA ASP A 430 8.93 -8.26 -18.79
C ASP A 430 8.86 -6.72 -18.80
N ASP A 431 8.42 -6.10 -17.70
CA ASP A 431 8.30 -4.64 -17.59
C ASP A 431 9.68 -3.96 -17.45
N SER A 432 10.73 -4.73 -17.16
CA SER A 432 12.10 -4.27 -17.22
C SER A 432 12.65 -4.36 -18.65
N ARG A 433 12.75 -3.20 -19.31
CA ARG A 433 13.50 -3.05 -20.58
C ARG A 433 14.91 -3.62 -20.52
N MET A 434 15.55 -3.63 -19.35
CA MET A 434 16.84 -4.28 -19.16
C MET A 434 16.75 -5.78 -19.39
N LEU A 435 15.84 -6.43 -18.67
CA LEU A 435 15.69 -7.88 -18.72
C LEU A 435 15.26 -8.33 -20.11
N LEU A 436 14.33 -7.61 -20.77
CA LEU A 436 13.98 -7.85 -22.17
C LEU A 436 15.20 -7.94 -23.10
N LYS A 437 16.19 -7.06 -22.90
CA LYS A 437 17.44 -7.07 -23.69
C LYS A 437 18.35 -8.23 -23.32
N VAL A 438 18.45 -8.57 -22.03
CA VAL A 438 19.17 -9.75 -21.54
C VAL A 438 18.58 -11.03 -22.15
N TYR A 439 17.25 -11.17 -22.15
CA TYR A 439 16.57 -12.29 -22.79
C TYR A 439 16.90 -12.34 -24.28
N LYS A 440 16.78 -11.23 -25.02
CA LYS A 440 17.08 -11.19 -26.46
C LYS A 440 18.50 -11.63 -26.77
N SER A 441 19.49 -11.07 -26.07
CA SER A 441 20.90 -11.42 -26.24
C SER A 441 21.15 -12.90 -25.93
N ASN A 442 20.65 -13.39 -24.79
CA ASN A 442 20.82 -14.79 -24.42
C ASN A 442 20.16 -15.73 -25.44
N LEU A 443 18.92 -15.44 -25.86
CA LEU A 443 18.17 -16.24 -26.82
C LEU A 443 18.86 -16.28 -28.18
N HIS A 444 19.32 -15.14 -28.70
CA HIS A 444 20.05 -15.10 -29.96
C HIS A 444 21.33 -15.93 -29.91
N ASP A 445 22.12 -15.79 -28.85
CA ASP A 445 23.37 -16.53 -28.72
C ASP A 445 23.15 -18.05 -28.57
N ILE A 446 21.96 -18.46 -28.13
CA ILE A 446 21.54 -19.87 -28.09
C ILE A 446 20.96 -20.32 -29.45
N GLY A 447 20.68 -19.39 -30.37
CA GLY A 447 20.17 -19.65 -31.73
C GLY A 447 18.67 -19.43 -31.91
N PHE A 448 18.01 -18.71 -30.99
CA PHE A 448 16.58 -18.42 -31.04
C PHE A 448 16.27 -16.96 -31.40
N ALA A 449 15.24 -16.75 -32.20
CA ALA A 449 14.65 -15.44 -32.41
C ALA A 449 13.65 -15.14 -31.28
N SER A 450 13.53 -13.87 -30.90
CA SER A 450 12.59 -13.46 -29.87
C SER A 450 11.94 -12.12 -30.16
N ARG A 451 10.65 -12.00 -29.84
CA ARG A 451 9.90 -10.75 -29.86
C ARG A 451 9.60 -10.30 -28.44
N LEU A 452 9.94 -9.04 -28.15
CA LEU A 452 9.90 -8.48 -26.80
C LEU A 452 8.69 -7.58 -26.60
N PHE A 453 8.10 -7.63 -25.40
CA PHE A 453 7.00 -6.75 -24.99
C PHE A 453 7.24 -6.24 -23.57
N GLU A 454 7.22 -4.92 -23.40
CA GLU A 454 7.29 -4.25 -22.09
C GLU A 454 5.93 -4.26 -21.38
N PHE A 455 4.83 -4.31 -22.14
CA PHE A 455 3.48 -4.23 -21.60
C PHE A 455 2.69 -5.52 -21.87
N PRO A 456 2.21 -6.21 -20.82
CA PRO A 456 1.53 -7.50 -20.95
C PRO A 456 0.24 -7.42 -21.79
N GLU A 457 -0.47 -6.28 -21.79
CA GLU A 457 -1.65 -6.06 -22.62
C GLU A 457 -1.31 -6.19 -24.12
N THR A 458 -0.23 -5.53 -24.55
CA THR A 458 0.21 -5.56 -25.94
C THR A 458 0.76 -6.93 -26.35
N ALA A 459 1.39 -7.64 -25.41
CA ALA A 459 1.85 -9.01 -25.62
C ALA A 459 0.65 -9.94 -25.82
N LEU A 460 -0.37 -9.84 -24.97
CA LEU A 460 -1.58 -10.66 -25.04
C LEU A 460 -2.32 -10.43 -26.37
N GLU A 461 -2.53 -9.17 -26.78
CA GLU A 461 -3.14 -8.86 -28.07
C GLU A 461 -2.38 -9.50 -29.24
N HIS A 462 -1.05 -9.52 -29.17
CA HIS A 462 -0.21 -10.14 -30.17
C HIS A 462 -0.34 -11.67 -30.15
N ILE A 463 -0.17 -12.31 -28.99
CA ILE A 463 -0.25 -13.77 -28.81
C ILE A 463 -1.61 -14.32 -29.28
N LEU A 464 -2.69 -13.57 -29.03
CA LEU A 464 -4.03 -13.93 -29.49
C LEU A 464 -4.20 -13.78 -31.01
N LYS A 465 -3.44 -12.91 -31.68
CA LYS A 465 -3.48 -12.75 -33.15
C LYS A 465 -2.55 -13.73 -33.86
N GLU A 466 -1.32 -13.87 -33.37
CA GLU A 466 -0.26 -14.70 -33.94
C GLU A 466 0.33 -15.56 -32.82
N LYS A 467 0.10 -16.87 -32.92
CA LYS A 467 0.50 -17.84 -31.90
C LYS A 467 2.04 -18.05 -31.94
N PRO A 468 2.77 -17.77 -30.85
CA PRO A 468 4.20 -18.10 -30.76
C PRO A 468 4.42 -19.58 -30.44
N ASP A 469 5.69 -20.01 -30.46
CA ASP A 469 6.08 -21.37 -30.04
C ASP A 469 6.30 -21.46 -28.53
N LEU A 470 6.67 -20.35 -27.89
CA LEU A 470 6.89 -20.25 -26.44
C LEU A 470 6.63 -18.82 -25.97
N VAL A 471 6.02 -18.66 -24.79
CA VAL A 471 5.98 -17.39 -24.06
C VAL A 471 6.87 -17.47 -22.83
N ILE A 472 7.71 -16.47 -22.63
CA ILE A 472 8.48 -16.23 -21.41
C ILE A 472 7.88 -14.99 -20.74
N THR A 473 7.52 -15.05 -19.46
CA THR A 473 6.94 -13.91 -18.75
C THR A 473 7.58 -13.72 -17.38
N ASP A 474 7.71 -12.46 -16.94
CA ASP A 474 7.93 -12.13 -15.53
C ASP A 474 6.66 -12.37 -14.70
N LEU A 475 6.82 -12.52 -13.38
CA LEU A 475 5.70 -12.66 -12.44
C LEU A 475 5.07 -11.32 -12.08
N ASN A 476 5.87 -10.32 -11.73
CA ASN A 476 5.43 -9.03 -11.21
C ASN A 476 5.55 -7.94 -12.26
N MET A 477 4.50 -7.78 -13.05
CA MET A 477 4.38 -6.65 -13.97
C MET A 477 3.20 -5.75 -13.54
N PRO A 478 3.28 -4.43 -13.79
CA PRO A 478 2.18 -3.51 -13.51
C PRO A 478 0.89 -3.93 -14.20
N LYS A 479 -0.24 -3.74 -13.51
CA LYS A 479 -1.63 -4.02 -13.97
C LYS A 479 -1.96 -5.49 -14.21
N ILE A 480 -1.15 -6.23 -14.96
CA ILE A 480 -1.36 -7.65 -15.28
C ILE A 480 -0.11 -8.43 -14.89
N THR A 481 -0.25 -9.35 -13.92
CA THR A 481 0.85 -10.24 -13.50
C THR A 481 1.10 -11.35 -14.52
N GLY A 482 2.25 -12.01 -14.44
CA GLY A 482 2.55 -13.18 -15.30
C GLY A 482 1.53 -14.32 -15.13
N ILE A 483 1.00 -14.50 -13.93
CA ILE A 483 -0.06 -15.48 -13.63
C ILE A 483 -1.36 -15.08 -14.34
N GLU A 484 -1.78 -13.82 -14.23
CA GLU A 484 -2.99 -13.33 -14.88
C GLU A 484 -2.87 -13.34 -16.41
N LEU A 485 -1.71 -12.94 -16.94
CA LEU A 485 -1.39 -13.08 -18.37
C LEU A 485 -1.53 -14.53 -18.83
N THR A 486 -1.00 -15.48 -18.06
CA THR A 486 -1.09 -16.91 -18.37
C THR A 486 -2.54 -17.39 -18.36
N ARG A 487 -3.36 -17.01 -17.37
CA ARG A 487 -4.79 -17.36 -17.34
C ARG A 487 -5.51 -16.91 -18.60
N ARG A 488 -5.27 -15.68 -19.06
CA ARG A 488 -5.85 -15.14 -20.29
C ARG A 488 -5.35 -15.86 -21.54
N ILE A 489 -4.08 -16.25 -21.60
CA ILE A 489 -3.56 -17.10 -22.68
C ILE A 489 -4.28 -18.45 -22.70
N ARG A 490 -4.56 -19.04 -21.52
CA ARG A 490 -5.22 -20.33 -21.35
C ARG A 490 -6.69 -20.35 -21.75
N GLU A 491 -7.34 -19.18 -21.87
CA GLU A 491 -8.68 -19.08 -22.46
C GLU A 491 -8.71 -19.49 -23.95
N LYS A 492 -7.56 -19.39 -24.65
CA LYS A 492 -7.44 -19.72 -26.08
C LYS A 492 -6.52 -20.90 -26.38
N TYR A 493 -5.40 -21.03 -25.66
CA TYR A 493 -4.37 -22.05 -25.94
C TYR A 493 -4.09 -22.88 -24.69
N ASP A 494 -4.20 -24.20 -24.80
CA ASP A 494 -3.86 -25.12 -23.71
C ASP A 494 -2.34 -25.20 -23.44
N LYS A 495 -1.98 -25.90 -22.35
CA LYS A 495 -0.59 -26.05 -21.89
C LYS A 495 0.34 -26.73 -22.89
N ALA A 496 -0.20 -27.67 -23.69
CA ALA A 496 0.59 -28.46 -24.63
C ALA A 496 0.80 -27.70 -25.96
N SER A 497 -0.19 -26.93 -26.38
CA SER A 497 -0.15 -26.19 -27.64
C SER A 497 0.65 -24.90 -27.52
N LEU A 498 0.65 -24.23 -26.36
CA LEU A 498 1.48 -23.06 -26.12
C LEU A 498 2.13 -23.13 -24.72
N PRO A 499 3.41 -23.55 -24.64
CA PRO A 499 4.15 -23.52 -23.39
C PRO A 499 4.36 -22.07 -22.91
N VAL A 500 4.23 -21.88 -21.61
CA VAL A 500 4.52 -20.62 -20.92
C VAL A 500 5.56 -20.87 -19.83
N LEU A 501 6.69 -20.19 -19.90
CA LEU A 501 7.79 -20.22 -18.94
C LEU A 501 7.74 -18.95 -18.08
N LEU A 502 7.67 -19.13 -16.76
CA LEU A 502 7.77 -18.01 -15.82
C LEU A 502 9.23 -17.81 -15.41
N ILE A 503 9.70 -16.56 -15.43
CA ILE A 503 11.02 -16.19 -14.92
C ILE A 503 10.88 -15.11 -13.85
N THR A 504 11.17 -15.42 -12.59
CA THR A 504 10.84 -14.54 -11.45
C THR A 504 11.96 -14.44 -10.42
N THR A 505 12.08 -13.31 -9.71
CA THR A 505 12.93 -13.20 -8.50
C THR A 505 12.28 -13.81 -7.26
N GLN A 506 10.99 -14.15 -7.31
CA GLN A 506 10.23 -14.70 -6.18
C GLN A 506 10.40 -16.19 -6.09
N THR A 507 10.75 -16.68 -4.90
CA THR A 507 11.03 -18.09 -4.65
C THR A 507 9.95 -18.76 -3.78
N ASP A 508 8.86 -18.06 -3.47
CA ASP A 508 7.76 -18.59 -2.67
C ASP A 508 7.15 -19.83 -3.34
N LYS A 509 7.03 -20.90 -2.55
CA LYS A 509 6.45 -22.18 -2.98
C LYS A 509 4.97 -22.04 -3.28
N ASP A 510 4.24 -21.23 -2.51
CA ASP A 510 2.80 -21.05 -2.68
C ASP A 510 2.51 -20.26 -3.96
N GLU A 511 3.33 -19.25 -4.27
CA GLU A 511 3.25 -18.52 -5.55
C GLU A 511 3.66 -19.40 -6.74
N THR A 512 4.70 -20.21 -6.56
CA THR A 512 5.13 -21.17 -7.58
C THR A 512 4.01 -22.18 -7.87
N GLN A 513 3.31 -22.66 -6.84
CA GLN A 513 2.16 -23.55 -7.01
C GLN A 513 1.00 -22.84 -7.71
N THR A 514 0.67 -21.62 -7.28
CA THR A 514 -0.37 -20.78 -7.91
C THR A 514 -0.07 -20.53 -9.40
N ALA A 515 1.20 -20.34 -9.75
CA ALA A 515 1.67 -20.22 -11.12
C ALA A 515 1.41 -21.50 -11.92
N TYR A 516 1.76 -22.67 -11.38
CA TYR A 516 1.49 -23.96 -12.03
C TYR A 516 -0.01 -24.21 -12.25
N ASP A 517 -0.83 -23.87 -11.25
CA ASP A 517 -2.29 -24.00 -11.29
C ASP A 517 -2.93 -23.07 -12.32
N ALA A 518 -2.36 -21.88 -12.52
CA ALA A 518 -2.77 -20.95 -13.57
C ALA A 518 -2.38 -21.41 -14.99
N GLY A 519 -1.58 -22.48 -15.12
CA GLY A 519 -1.23 -23.06 -16.40
C GLY A 519 0.18 -22.74 -16.88
N ILE A 520 1.08 -22.28 -16.02
CA ILE A 520 2.53 -22.15 -16.33
C ILE A 520 3.16 -23.53 -16.46
N ASN A 521 4.03 -23.72 -17.46
CA ASN A 521 4.66 -25.01 -17.76
C ASN A 521 5.91 -25.27 -16.94
N ASP A 522 6.73 -24.24 -16.69
CA ASP A 522 7.95 -24.34 -15.87
C ASP A 522 8.29 -22.97 -15.28
N VAL A 523 9.14 -22.96 -14.25
CA VAL A 523 9.57 -21.75 -13.55
C VAL A 523 11.10 -21.73 -13.45
N ILE A 524 11.71 -20.61 -13.86
CA ILE A 524 13.12 -20.29 -13.63
C ILE A 524 13.19 -19.13 -12.63
N TYR A 525 14.07 -19.25 -11.64
CA TYR A 525 14.33 -18.18 -10.71
C TYR A 525 15.46 -17.29 -11.22
N LYS A 526 15.28 -15.97 -11.12
CA LYS A 526 16.34 -14.99 -11.30
C LYS A 526 17.36 -15.17 -10.13
N PRO A 527 18.64 -14.79 -10.32
CA PRO A 527 19.26 -14.68 -11.64
C PRO A 527 19.39 -16.07 -12.28
N PHE A 528 19.27 -16.13 -13.60
CA PHE A 528 19.38 -17.37 -14.38
C PHE A 528 20.64 -17.36 -15.25
N THR A 529 21.15 -18.56 -15.56
CA THR A 529 22.24 -18.71 -16.53
C THR A 529 21.69 -18.92 -17.94
N LYS A 530 22.53 -18.65 -18.93
CA LYS A 530 22.20 -18.88 -20.34
C LYS A 530 21.93 -20.36 -20.62
N GLU A 531 22.70 -21.24 -19.99
CA GLU A 531 22.58 -22.70 -20.07
C GLU A 531 21.25 -23.16 -19.50
N GLN A 532 20.86 -22.65 -18.33
CA GLN A 532 19.57 -22.97 -17.70
C GLN A 532 18.40 -22.53 -18.59
N LEU A 533 18.48 -21.33 -19.18
CA LEU A 533 17.47 -20.84 -20.10
C LEU A 533 17.35 -21.75 -21.34
N LYS A 534 18.49 -22.15 -21.93
CA LYS A 534 18.55 -23.06 -23.08
C LYS A 534 17.91 -24.41 -22.78
N GLU A 535 18.31 -25.04 -21.68
CA GLU A 535 17.83 -26.37 -21.28
C GLU A 535 16.31 -26.38 -21.09
N THR A 536 15.76 -25.38 -20.40
CA THR A 536 14.32 -25.27 -20.17
C THR A 536 13.54 -24.99 -21.45
N ILE A 537 14.03 -24.11 -22.33
CA ILE A 537 13.38 -23.85 -23.63
C ILE A 537 13.33 -25.12 -24.47
N LEU A 538 14.45 -25.84 -24.58
CA LEU A 538 14.49 -27.10 -25.33
C LEU A 538 13.55 -28.13 -24.72
N LYS A 539 13.52 -28.27 -23.38
CA LYS A 539 12.58 -29.14 -22.68
C LYS A 539 11.11 -28.82 -22.99
N LEU A 540 10.76 -27.53 -23.10
CA LEU A 540 9.37 -27.09 -23.32
C LEU A 540 8.93 -27.12 -24.79
N THR A 541 9.88 -27.06 -25.73
CA THR A 541 9.59 -26.93 -27.18
C THR A 541 9.93 -28.18 -27.98
N SER A 542 10.61 -29.16 -27.38
CA SER A 542 10.82 -30.48 -27.96
C SER A 542 9.60 -31.36 -27.69
N ASN A 543 8.79 -31.62 -28.72
CA ASN A 543 7.78 -32.68 -28.69
C ASN A 543 8.41 -34.05 -28.97
#